data_AF-A0A0F4I2E7-F1
#
_entry.id   AF-A0A0F4I2E7-F1
#
_cell.length_a   1.000
_cell.length_b   1.000
_cell.length_c   1.000
_cell.angle_alpha   90.00
_cell.angle_beta   90.00
_cell.angle_gamma   90.00
#
_symmetry.space_group_name_H-M   'P 1'
#
loop_
_entity.id
_entity.type
_entity.pdbx_description
1 polymer ?
#
loop_
_entity_poly.entity_id
_entity_poly.type
_entity_poly.pdbx_seq_one_letter_code
_entity_poly.pdbx_strand_id
1 'polypeptide(L)' 'MHSKTATTEEPAAARGAVAIITNRRGELLLHLRDDIPAIAWPGHWSLLGGGCDPGEAPA' A
#
# COMPACT_ATOMS: atom_id res chain seq x y z
N MET A 1 9.53 41.00 -9.34
CA MET A 1 9.47 39.70 -10.03
C MET A 1 9.87 38.63 -9.02
N HIS A 2 8.91 37.89 -8.46
CA HIS A 2 9.21 36.74 -7.61
C HIS A 2 8.93 35.49 -8.44
N SER A 3 9.98 34.95 -9.06
CA SER A 3 9.91 33.68 -9.77
C SER A 3 9.74 32.57 -8.74
N LYS A 4 8.53 32.02 -8.63
CA LYS A 4 8.25 30.81 -7.86
C LYS A 4 8.83 29.65 -8.65
N THR A 5 10.01 29.18 -8.27
CA THR A 5 10.56 27.91 -8.78
C THR A 5 9.61 26.80 -8.37
N ALA A 6 8.82 26.29 -9.31
CA ALA A 6 8.09 25.05 -9.11
C ALA A 6 9.09 23.91 -9.24
N THR A 7 9.48 23.33 -8.11
CA THR A 7 10.16 22.04 -8.10
C THR A 7 9.17 21.02 -8.64
N THR A 8 9.39 20.52 -9.85
CA THR A 8 8.72 19.32 -10.34
C THR A 8 9.26 18.15 -9.53
N GLU A 9 8.56 17.76 -8.46
CA GLU A 9 8.82 16.50 -7.78
C GLU A 9 8.43 15.37 -8.74
N GLU A 10 9.39 14.57 -9.18
CA GLU A 10 9.07 13.27 -9.77
C GLU A 10 8.23 12.48 -8.76
N PRO A 11 7.14 11.81 -9.20
CA PRO A 11 6.35 11.01 -8.30
C PRO A 11 7.26 9.93 -7.70
N ALA A 12 7.52 10.05 -6.40
CA ALA A 12 8.26 9.04 -5.67
C ALA A 12 7.60 7.68 -5.90
N ALA A 13 8.41 6.64 -6.17
CA ALA A 13 7.91 5.29 -6.38
C ALA A 13 6.94 4.93 -5.24
N ALA A 14 5.76 4.41 -5.59
CA ALA A 14 4.76 4.02 -4.61
C ALA A 14 5.38 2.98 -3.65
N ARG A 15 5.41 3.31 -2.37
CA ARG A 15 5.89 2.41 -1.30
C ARG A 15 4.69 1.76 -0.64
N GLY A 16 4.83 0.49 -0.30
CA GLY A 16 3.81 -0.24 0.44
C GLY A 16 4.45 -1.16 1.46
N ALA A 17 3.68 -1.49 2.48
CA ALA A 17 4.03 -2.45 3.51
C ALA A 17 2.91 -3.48 3.65
N VAL A 18 3.31 -4.73 3.92
CA VAL A 18 2.38 -5.85 4.15
C VAL A 18 2.76 -6.62 5.39
N ALA A 19 1.77 -7.20 6.05
CA ALA A 19 1.93 -8.11 7.17
C ALA A 19 1.68 -9.55 6.69
N ILE A 20 2.64 -10.43 6.97
CA ILE A 20 2.49 -11.88 6.81
C ILE A 20 2.20 -12.46 8.19
N ILE A 21 0.97 -12.92 8.38
CA ILE A 21 0.50 -13.44 9.66
C ILE A 21 0.24 -14.94 9.50
N THR A 22 0.86 -15.73 10.37
CA THR A 22 0.68 -17.18 10.42
C THR A 22 0.06 -17.63 11.73
N ASN A 23 -0.72 -18.71 11.69
CA ASN A 23 -1.15 -19.40 12.90
C ASN A 23 -0.17 -20.53 13.28
N ARG A 24 -0.39 -21.17 14.44
CA ARG A 24 0.47 -22.27 14.93
C ARG A 24 0.51 -23.52 14.01
N ARG A 25 -0.42 -23.63 13.06
CA ARG A 25 -0.46 -24.71 12.06
C ARG A 25 0.30 -24.35 10.77
N GLY A 26 0.86 -23.14 10.67
CA GLY A 26 1.58 -22.67 9.49
C GLY A 26 0.68 -22.12 8.38
N GLU A 27 -0.60 -21.90 8.64
CA GLU A 27 -1.53 -21.33 7.67
C GLU A 27 -1.42 -19.80 7.64
N LEU A 28 -1.56 -19.21 6.46
CA LEU A 28 -1.50 -17.76 6.25
C LEU A 28 -2.89 -17.13 6.40
N LEU A 29 -2.95 -15.98 7.08
CA LEU A 29 -4.13 -15.12 7.03
C LEU A 29 -4.10 -14.29 5.75
N LEU A 30 -5.15 -14.43 4.93
CA LEU A 30 -5.43 -13.58 3.78
C LEU A 30 -6.78 -12.90 3.97
N HIS A 31 -6.98 -11.74 3.34
CA HIS A 31 -8.30 -11.10 3.26
C HIS A 31 -8.87 -11.17 1.84
N LEU A 32 -10.19 -11.36 1.72
CA LEU A 32 -10.87 -11.20 0.43
C LEU A 32 -11.22 -9.73 0.29
N ARG A 33 -10.72 -9.10 -0.77
CA ARG A 33 -10.96 -7.68 -1.02
C ARG A 33 -12.42 -7.44 -1.44
N ASP A 34 -12.95 -6.29 -1.06
CA ASP A 34 -14.29 -5.87 -1.46
C ASP A 34 -14.42 -5.88 -2.99
N ASP A 35 -15.55 -6.35 -3.48
CA ASP A 35 -15.86 -6.41 -4.92
C ASP A 35 -16.45 -5.08 -5.41
N ILE A 36 -15.63 -4.03 -5.34
CA ILE A 36 -16.00 -2.67 -5.76
C ILE A 36 -15.08 -2.26 -6.93
N PRO A 37 -15.62 -1.88 -8.11
CA PRO A 37 -14.81 -1.63 -9.32
C PRO A 37 -13.69 -0.59 -9.19
N ALA A 38 -13.81 0.36 -8.26
CA ALA A 38 -12.81 1.40 -8.02
C ALA A 38 -11.61 0.92 -7.17
N ILE A 39 -11.74 -0.22 -6.50
CA ILE A 39 -10.67 -0.81 -5.70
C ILE A 39 -9.73 -1.57 -6.64
N ALA A 40 -8.42 -1.44 -6.44
CA ALA A 40 -7.45 -2.24 -7.18
C ALA A 40 -7.66 -3.74 -6.85
N TRP A 41 -7.79 -4.57 -7.89
CA TRP A 41 -7.99 -6.03 -7.79
C TRP A 41 -9.17 -6.43 -6.89
N PRO A 42 -10.41 -6.04 -7.25
CA PRO A 42 -11.61 -6.34 -6.46
C PRO A 42 -11.88 -7.86 -6.46
N GLY A 43 -12.42 -8.40 -5.36
CA GLY A 43 -12.75 -9.83 -5.25
C GLY A 43 -11.56 -10.79 -5.23
N HIS A 44 -10.33 -10.30 -5.08
CA HIS A 44 -9.12 -11.12 -4.98
C HIS A 44 -8.67 -11.31 -3.52
N TRP A 45 -8.10 -12.47 -3.21
CA TRP A 45 -7.41 -12.70 -1.94
C TRP A 45 -6.06 -12.00 -1.92
N SER A 46 -5.72 -11.32 -0.82
CA SER A 46 -4.46 -10.60 -0.67
C SER A 46 -3.90 -10.64 0.74
N LEU A 47 -2.61 -10.28 0.87
CA LEU A 47 -1.97 -10.01 2.15
C LEU A 47 -2.54 -8.74 2.77
N LEU A 48 -2.46 -8.64 4.10
CA LEU A 48 -2.89 -7.44 4.81
C LEU A 48 -1.82 -6.35 4.63
N GLY A 49 -2.21 -5.14 4.26
CA GLY A 49 -1.26 -4.05 4.05
C GLY A 49 -1.85 -2.91 3.21
N GLY A 50 -0.98 -1.97 2.85
CA GLY A 50 -1.36 -0.76 2.12
C GLY A 50 -0.17 0.06 1.65
N GLY A 51 -0.47 1.20 1.03
CA GLY A 51 0.52 2.20 0.71
C GLY A 51 1.06 2.86 1.99
N CYS A 52 2.34 3.23 1.97
CA CYS A 52 2.93 4.02 3.06
C CYS A 52 2.58 5.50 2.88
N ASP A 53 2.31 6.19 3.98
CA ASP A 53 2.15 7.64 3.97
C ASP A 53 3.51 8.35 3.84
N PRO A 54 3.54 9.62 3.38
CA PRO A 54 4.79 10.37 3.25
C PRO A 54 5.54 10.49 4.58
N GLY A 55 6.82 10.11 4.57
CA GLY A 55 7.67 10.13 5.77
C GLY A 55 7.58 8.87 6.63
N GLU A 56 6.69 7.93 6.31
CA GLU A 56 6.67 6.64 7.00
C GLU A 56 7.91 5.81 6.66
N ALA A 57 8.44 5.19 7.72
CA ALA A 57 9.53 4.23 7.66
C ALA A 57 9.10 2.95 8.37
N PRO A 58 9.65 1.78 7.95
CA PRO A 58 9.58 0.60 8.79
C PRO A 58 10.10 0.93 10.20
N ALA A 59 9.44 0.37 11.21
CA ALA A 59 9.90 0.45 12.59
C ALA A 59 11.27 -0.25 12.77
#